data_AF-A0A1E7EVA3-F1
#
_entry.id   AF-A0A1E7EVA3-F1
#
_cell.length_a   1.000
_cell.length_b   1.000
_cell.length_c   1.000
_cell.angle_alpha   90.00
_cell.angle_beta   90.00
_cell.angle_gamma   90.00
#
_symmetry.space_group_name_H-M   'P 1'
#
loop_
_entity.id
_entity.type
_entity.pdbx_description
1 polymer ?
#
loop_
_entity_poly.entity_id
_entity_poly.type
_entity_poly.pdbx_seq_one_letter_code
_entity_poly.pdbx_strand_id
1 'polypeptide(L)'
;MLGGPFGMLFGASIGSKLGGKNALDKARKEEMERSGISQDMLDAAEDVGLALQQSMEGMEATQESLRSQQSLARRIDADSNESYEKAKEAMVGGREEEAKTYLLERNKNQESLKSVLKRCAEEKERISVMEKNVSALQKRALEVEAMLTRAAGAKARQRSFDFTLSVEDPLLKKFQDAGID
;
A
#
# COMPACT_ATOMS: atom_id res chain seq x y z
N MET A 1 -0.70 -0.29 13.33
CA MET A 1 0.44 -0.12 12.40
C MET A 1 1.56 0.77 12.93
N LEU A 2 1.37 2.04 13.36
CA LEU A 2 2.50 2.93 13.72
C LEU A 2 3.21 2.66 15.09
N GLY A 3 2.66 1.81 15.96
CA GLY A 3 3.22 1.54 17.31
C GLY A 3 3.61 0.09 17.61
N GLY A 4 3.53 -0.80 16.61
CA GLY A 4 3.87 -2.23 16.75
C GLY A 4 5.21 -2.59 16.10
N PRO A 5 5.66 -3.86 16.21
CA PRO A 5 6.91 -4.33 15.57
C PRO A 5 6.91 -4.11 14.04
N PHE A 6 5.74 -4.21 13.40
CA PHE A 6 5.57 -3.88 11.98
C PHE A 6 5.77 -2.36 11.72
N GLY A 7 5.27 -1.50 12.60
CA GLY A 7 5.51 -0.06 12.56
C GLY A 7 6.96 0.34 12.76
N MET A 8 7.72 -0.42 13.56
CA MET A 8 9.14 -0.18 13.74
C MET A 8 9.96 -0.59 12.50
N LEU A 9 9.54 -1.65 11.80
CA LEU A 9 10.15 -2.11 10.56
C LEU A 9 9.89 -1.14 9.40
N PHE A 10 8.65 -0.64 9.28
CA PHE A 10 8.20 0.09 8.09
C PHE A 10 7.91 1.58 8.31
N GLY A 11 7.74 2.03 9.55
CA GLY A 11 7.48 3.44 9.87
C GLY A 11 8.69 4.35 9.65
N ALA A 12 9.91 3.81 9.68
CA ALA A 12 11.14 4.54 9.39
C ALA A 12 11.57 4.48 7.91
N SER A 13 11.14 3.45 7.16
CA SER A 13 11.54 3.24 5.76
C SER A 13 10.76 4.10 4.76
N ILE A 14 9.64 4.68 5.18
CA ILE A 14 8.89 5.69 4.40
C ILE A 14 9.68 7.01 4.26
N GLY A 15 10.65 7.29 5.16
CA GLY A 15 11.48 8.51 5.11
C GLY A 15 12.92 8.32 4.60
N SER A 16 13.40 7.09 4.45
CA SER A 16 14.84 6.82 4.28
C SER A 16 15.23 6.26 2.91
N LYS A 17 14.47 6.55 1.84
CA LYS A 17 14.95 6.40 0.46
C LYS A 17 16.06 7.44 0.18
N LEU A 18 17.20 7.39 0.89
CA LEU A 18 18.46 8.02 0.48
C LEU A 18 19.63 7.55 1.40
N GLY A 19 20.36 6.51 0.98
CA GLY A 19 21.83 6.54 1.05
C GLY A 19 22.64 6.03 2.26
N GLY A 20 22.10 5.33 3.27
CA GLY A 20 22.94 4.93 4.45
C GLY A 20 22.60 3.62 5.15
N LYS A 21 22.65 2.46 4.48
CA LYS A 21 22.01 1.22 4.97
C LYS A 21 22.85 0.21 5.78
N ASN A 22 24.18 0.10 5.67
CA ASN A 22 24.80 -1.15 6.13
C ASN A 22 24.99 -1.31 7.66
N ALA A 23 25.21 -0.24 8.43
CA ALA A 23 25.44 -0.35 9.88
C ALA A 23 24.14 -0.34 10.72
N LEU A 24 23.14 0.42 10.26
CA LEU A 24 21.83 0.54 10.91
C LEU A 24 20.98 -0.73 10.76
N ASP A 25 21.08 -1.42 9.62
CA ASP A 25 20.37 -2.69 9.38
C ASP A 25 20.93 -3.83 10.23
N LYS A 26 22.26 -3.86 10.47
CA LYS A 26 22.88 -4.89 11.32
C LYS A 26 22.51 -4.71 12.80
N ALA A 27 22.59 -3.49 13.32
CA ALA A 27 22.19 -3.18 14.69
C ALA A 27 20.71 -3.47 14.93
N ARG A 28 19.83 -3.18 13.95
CA ARG A 28 18.42 -3.57 14.00
C ARG A 28 18.23 -5.07 14.03
N LYS A 29 18.88 -5.82 13.13
CA LYS A 29 18.77 -7.29 13.11
C LYS A 29 19.17 -7.91 14.44
N GLU A 30 20.29 -7.46 15.01
CA GLU A 30 20.76 -7.93 16.32
C GLU A 30 19.77 -7.59 17.45
N GLU A 31 19.14 -6.42 17.42
CA GLU A 31 18.12 -6.03 18.41
C GLU A 31 16.82 -6.84 18.27
N MET A 32 16.43 -7.18 17.04
CA MET A 32 15.24 -7.99 16.77
C MET A 32 15.45 -9.47 17.13
N GLU A 33 16.62 -10.03 16.84
CA GLU A 33 17.03 -11.35 17.31
C GLU A 33 17.03 -11.41 18.84
N ARG A 34 17.57 -10.38 19.52
CA ARG A 34 17.51 -10.26 20.98
C ARG A 34 16.07 -10.19 21.51
N SER A 35 15.16 -9.68 20.71
CA SER A 35 13.72 -9.60 21.00
C SER A 35 12.97 -10.89 20.65
N GLY A 36 13.65 -11.94 20.18
CA GLY A 36 13.05 -13.23 19.87
C GLY A 36 12.32 -13.28 18.53
N ILE A 37 12.55 -12.30 17.66
CA ILE A 37 12.06 -12.29 16.29
C ILE A 37 13.10 -13.01 15.42
N SER A 38 12.71 -14.06 14.71
CA SER A 38 13.63 -14.78 13.81
C SER A 38 13.79 -14.07 12.47
N GLN A 39 14.88 -14.36 11.76
CA GLN A 39 15.11 -13.85 10.40
C GLN A 39 13.95 -14.19 9.46
N ASP A 40 13.41 -15.41 9.52
CA ASP A 40 12.25 -15.82 8.70
C ASP A 40 11.00 -14.95 8.95
N MET A 41 10.78 -14.48 10.19
CA MET A 41 9.67 -13.59 10.51
C MET A 41 9.89 -12.17 9.96
N LEU A 42 11.15 -11.73 9.91
CA LEU A 42 11.54 -10.46 9.30
C LEU A 42 11.36 -10.51 7.79
N ASP A 43 11.80 -11.58 7.16
CA ASP A 43 11.69 -11.79 5.71
C ASP A 43 10.19 -11.84 5.32
N ALA A 44 9.36 -12.57 6.09
CA ALA A 44 7.92 -12.59 5.88
C ALA A 44 7.25 -11.22 6.05
N ALA A 45 7.75 -10.39 6.97
CA ALA A 45 7.27 -9.02 7.15
C ALA A 45 7.70 -8.10 6.00
N GLU A 46 8.95 -8.23 5.54
CA GLU A 46 9.51 -7.50 4.40
C GLU A 46 8.77 -7.79 3.10
N ASP A 47 8.53 -9.07 2.81
CA ASP A 47 7.80 -9.50 1.62
C ASP A 47 6.38 -8.91 1.58
N VAL A 48 5.66 -9.00 2.70
CA VAL A 48 4.29 -8.47 2.79
C VAL A 48 4.28 -6.95 2.74
N GLY A 49 5.24 -6.29 3.40
CA GLY A 49 5.39 -4.84 3.38
C GLY A 49 5.68 -4.30 1.97
N LEU A 50 6.63 -4.90 1.26
CA LEU A 50 6.98 -4.53 -0.10
C LEU A 50 5.82 -4.77 -1.06
N ALA A 51 5.16 -5.93 -0.98
CA ALA A 51 4.01 -6.25 -1.82
C ALA A 51 2.83 -5.27 -1.58
N LEU A 52 2.58 -4.90 -0.31
CA LEU A 52 1.54 -3.94 0.04
C LEU A 52 1.88 -2.55 -0.50
N GLN A 53 3.13 -2.08 -0.34
CA GLN A 53 3.59 -0.81 -0.89
C GLN A 53 3.41 -0.75 -2.41
N GLN A 54 3.94 -1.75 -3.13
CA GLN A 54 3.82 -1.82 -4.59
C GLN A 54 2.35 -1.85 -5.04
N SER A 55 1.49 -2.58 -4.31
CA SER A 55 0.07 -2.63 -4.62
C SER A 55 -0.63 -1.29 -4.40
N MET A 56 -0.26 -0.55 -3.35
CA MET A 56 -0.80 0.79 -3.08
C MET A 56 -0.32 1.81 -4.13
N GLU A 57 0.97 1.84 -4.45
CA GLU A 57 1.54 2.71 -5.50
C GLU A 57 0.88 2.43 -6.87
N GLY A 58 0.73 1.15 -7.23
CA GLY A 58 0.05 0.76 -8.46
C GLY A 58 -1.44 1.15 -8.48
N MET A 59 -2.12 1.07 -7.32
CA MET A 59 -3.52 1.45 -7.20
C MET A 59 -3.69 2.96 -7.38
N GLU A 60 -2.80 3.76 -6.78
CA GLU A 60 -2.77 5.21 -6.95
C GLU A 60 -2.56 5.60 -8.41
N ALA A 61 -1.57 5.01 -9.09
CA ALA A 61 -1.32 5.24 -10.52
C ALA A 61 -2.54 4.88 -11.40
N THR A 62 -3.24 3.79 -11.06
CA THR A 62 -4.45 3.37 -11.77
C THR A 62 -5.61 4.35 -11.54
N GLN A 63 -5.76 4.87 -10.32
CA GLN A 63 -6.74 5.91 -10.00
C GLN A 63 -6.44 7.23 -10.76
N GLU A 64 -5.17 7.63 -10.86
CA GLU A 64 -4.77 8.79 -11.66
C GLU A 64 -5.04 8.61 -13.15
N SER A 65 -4.75 7.41 -13.69
CA SER A 65 -5.12 7.02 -15.07
C SER A 65 -6.62 7.18 -15.30
N LEU A 66 -7.46 6.62 -14.40
CA LEU A 66 -8.90 6.74 -14.49
C LEU A 66 -9.39 8.19 -14.45
N ARG A 67 -8.85 9.02 -13.54
CA ARG A 67 -9.18 10.46 -13.47
C ARG A 67 -8.86 11.18 -14.77
N SER A 68 -7.70 10.90 -15.35
CA SER A 68 -7.27 11.48 -16.63
C SER A 68 -8.19 11.07 -17.78
N GLN A 69 -8.56 9.79 -17.86
CA GLN A 69 -9.50 9.29 -18.87
C GLN A 69 -10.90 9.88 -18.71
N GLN A 70 -11.40 10.04 -17.49
CA GLN A 70 -12.68 10.68 -17.22
C GLN A 70 -12.69 12.15 -17.61
N SER A 71 -11.58 12.87 -17.35
CA SER A 71 -11.42 14.27 -17.78
C SER A 71 -11.46 14.37 -19.31
N LEU A 72 -10.73 13.49 -20.01
CA LEU A 72 -10.77 13.40 -21.46
C LEU A 72 -12.18 13.10 -21.99
N ALA A 73 -12.90 12.14 -21.37
CA ALA A 73 -14.26 11.81 -21.76
C ALA A 73 -15.20 13.02 -21.65
N ARG A 74 -15.13 13.79 -20.55
CA ARG A 74 -15.94 15.02 -20.38
C ARG A 74 -15.64 16.06 -21.44
N ARG A 75 -14.36 16.22 -21.81
CA ARG A 75 -13.96 17.15 -22.86
C ARG A 75 -14.50 16.72 -24.23
N ILE A 76 -14.34 15.45 -24.62
CA ILE A 76 -14.85 14.94 -25.90
C ILE A 76 -16.38 15.04 -25.96
N ASP A 77 -17.08 14.80 -24.84
CA ASP A 77 -18.54 14.96 -24.77
C ASP A 77 -18.97 16.42 -24.95
N ALA A 78 -18.26 17.36 -24.33
CA ALA A 78 -18.48 18.78 -24.54
C ALA A 78 -18.23 19.19 -26.00
N ASP A 79 -17.11 18.76 -26.59
CA ASP A 79 -16.78 19.03 -28.00
C ASP A 79 -17.84 18.43 -28.95
N SER A 80 -18.36 17.22 -28.64
CA SER A 80 -19.44 16.59 -29.40
C SER A 80 -20.74 17.40 -29.36
N ASN A 81 -21.09 17.93 -28.19
CA ASN A 81 -22.26 18.79 -28.01
C ASN A 81 -22.08 20.13 -28.73
N GLU A 82 -20.89 20.71 -28.68
CA GLU A 82 -20.58 21.95 -29.41
C GLU A 82 -20.72 21.77 -30.92
N SER A 83 -20.16 20.70 -31.50
CA SER A 83 -20.35 20.38 -32.92
C SER A 83 -21.84 20.19 -33.26
N TYR A 84 -22.64 19.62 -32.36
CA TYR A 84 -24.08 19.47 -32.58
C TYR A 84 -24.82 20.81 -32.59
N GLU A 85 -24.52 21.72 -31.66
CA GLU A 85 -25.14 23.05 -31.64
C GLU A 85 -24.74 23.86 -32.89
N LYS A 86 -23.47 23.84 -33.29
CA LYS A 86 -23.00 24.46 -34.55
C LYS A 86 -23.72 23.90 -35.77
N ALA A 87 -23.96 22.59 -35.80
CA ALA A 87 -24.73 21.97 -36.87
C ALA A 87 -26.17 22.49 -36.93
N LYS A 88 -26.85 22.63 -35.79
CA LYS A 88 -28.20 23.20 -35.74
C LYS A 88 -28.24 24.64 -36.25
N GLU A 89 -27.29 25.47 -35.81
CA GLU A 89 -27.19 26.87 -36.26
C GLU A 89 -26.95 26.97 -37.77
N ALA A 90 -26.09 26.11 -38.31
CA ALA A 90 -25.83 26.04 -39.75
C ALA A 90 -27.07 25.60 -40.54
N MET A 91 -27.84 24.62 -40.04
CA MET A 91 -29.11 24.20 -40.66
C MET A 91 -30.15 25.32 -40.68
N VAL A 92 -30.33 26.03 -39.56
CA VAL A 92 -31.24 27.19 -39.49
C VAL A 92 -30.80 28.30 -40.45
N GLY A 93 -29.49 28.47 -40.62
CA GLY A 93 -28.91 29.43 -41.56
C GLY A 93 -28.88 28.98 -43.02
N GLY A 94 -29.43 27.82 -43.38
CA GLY A 94 -29.42 27.28 -44.74
C GLY A 94 -28.02 26.84 -45.24
N ARG A 95 -27.05 26.70 -44.35
CA ARG A 95 -25.66 26.29 -44.66
C ARG A 95 -25.50 24.78 -44.50
N GLU A 96 -26.12 24.03 -45.40
CA GLU A 96 -26.22 22.57 -45.31
C GLU A 96 -24.86 21.84 -45.32
N GLU A 97 -23.90 22.29 -46.13
CA GLU A 97 -22.55 21.67 -46.19
C GLU A 97 -21.75 21.88 -44.89
N GLU A 98 -21.90 23.04 -44.24
CA GLU A 98 -21.30 23.30 -42.92
C GLU A 98 -21.95 22.43 -41.86
N ALA A 99 -23.28 22.33 -41.85
CA ALA A 99 -24.01 21.47 -40.93
C ALA A 99 -23.58 20.01 -41.05
N LYS A 100 -23.44 19.50 -42.27
CA LYS A 100 -22.94 18.15 -42.55
C LYS A 100 -21.53 17.94 -42.00
N THR A 101 -20.64 18.92 -42.18
CA THR A 101 -19.27 18.86 -41.65
C THR A 101 -19.26 18.74 -40.12
N TYR A 102 -20.04 19.57 -39.43
CA TYR A 102 -20.17 19.51 -37.97
C TYR A 102 -20.79 18.20 -37.47
N LEU A 103 -21.77 17.63 -38.19
CA LEU A 103 -22.36 16.34 -37.84
C LEU A 103 -21.37 15.18 -38.01
N LEU A 104 -20.52 15.22 -39.04
CA LEU A 104 -19.44 14.23 -39.21
C LEU A 104 -18.42 14.31 -38.08
N GLU A 105 -18.03 15.53 -37.69
CA GLU A 105 -17.14 15.76 -36.55
C GLU A 105 -17.77 15.24 -35.24
N ARG A 106 -19.05 15.55 -34.99
CA ARG A 106 -19.80 15.03 -33.85
C ARG A 106 -19.75 13.50 -33.80
N ASN A 107 -20.01 12.82 -34.92
CA ASN A 107 -20.00 11.36 -34.99
C ASN A 107 -18.61 10.79 -34.64
N LYS A 108 -17.54 11.40 -35.16
CA LYS A 108 -16.15 11.03 -34.81
C LYS A 108 -15.87 11.22 -33.31
N ASN A 109 -16.35 12.32 -32.72
CA ASN A 109 -16.24 12.56 -31.29
C ASN A 109 -17.03 11.53 -30.47
N GLN A 110 -18.23 11.13 -30.91
CA GLN A 110 -19.03 10.10 -30.24
C GLN A 110 -18.36 8.70 -30.28
N GLU A 111 -17.76 8.32 -31.41
CA GLU A 111 -16.99 7.07 -31.50
C GLU A 111 -15.78 7.09 -30.55
N SER A 112 -15.07 8.22 -30.51
CA SER A 112 -13.93 8.42 -29.62
C SER A 112 -14.36 8.38 -28.14
N LEU A 113 -15.47 9.03 -27.81
CA LEU A 113 -16.05 9.02 -26.47
C LEU A 113 -16.39 7.61 -26.02
N LYS A 114 -17.04 6.81 -26.88
CA LYS A 114 -17.37 5.41 -26.59
C LYS A 114 -16.12 4.59 -26.27
N SER A 115 -15.04 4.79 -27.02
CA SER A 115 -13.76 4.13 -26.78
C SER A 115 -13.15 4.52 -25.42
N VAL A 116 -13.14 5.82 -25.08
CA VAL A 116 -12.61 6.31 -23.80
C VAL A 116 -13.47 5.82 -22.61
N LEU A 117 -14.80 5.81 -22.75
CA LEU A 117 -15.70 5.31 -21.71
C LEU A 117 -15.51 3.80 -21.47
N LYS A 118 -15.23 3.03 -22.52
CA LYS A 118 -14.89 1.61 -22.38
C LYS A 118 -13.61 1.43 -21.55
N ARG A 119 -12.56 2.21 -21.84
CA ARG A 119 -11.30 2.20 -21.06
C ARG A 119 -11.55 2.60 -19.60
N CYS A 120 -12.39 3.61 -19.36
CA CYS A 120 -12.78 3.99 -18.00
C CYS A 120 -13.46 2.84 -17.23
N ALA A 121 -14.29 2.04 -17.90
CA ALA A 121 -14.95 0.89 -17.29
C ALA A 121 -13.93 -0.22 -16.96
N GLU A 122 -13.03 -0.52 -17.88
CA GLU A 122 -11.94 -1.49 -17.68
C GLU A 122 -11.01 -1.08 -16.52
N GLU A 123 -10.65 0.20 -16.40
CA GLU A 123 -9.83 0.72 -15.29
C GLU A 123 -10.56 0.66 -13.94
N LYS A 124 -11.87 0.90 -13.91
CA LYS A 124 -12.66 0.73 -12.67
C LYS A 124 -12.68 -0.71 -12.20
N GLU A 125 -12.81 -1.66 -13.12
CA GLU A 125 -12.73 -3.08 -12.80
C GLU A 125 -11.34 -3.45 -12.26
N ARG A 126 -10.28 -2.94 -12.90
CA ARG A 126 -8.90 -3.11 -12.42
C ARG A 126 -8.71 -2.58 -11.00
N ILE A 127 -9.20 -1.37 -10.70
CA ILE A 127 -9.14 -0.79 -9.35
C ILE A 127 -9.85 -1.70 -8.35
N SER A 128 -11.04 -2.21 -8.67
CA SER A 128 -11.77 -3.12 -7.76
C SER A 128 -11.00 -4.41 -7.45
N VAL A 129 -10.31 -4.96 -8.45
CA VAL A 129 -9.43 -6.13 -8.24
C VAL A 129 -8.23 -5.76 -7.36
N MET A 130 -7.62 -4.60 -7.60
CA MET A 130 -6.48 -4.13 -6.79
C MET A 130 -6.88 -3.86 -5.34
N GLU A 131 -8.05 -3.29 -5.08
CA GLU A 131 -8.59 -3.07 -3.73
C GLU A 131 -8.74 -4.39 -2.96
N LYS A 132 -9.25 -5.44 -3.63
CA LYS A 132 -9.34 -6.78 -3.03
C LYS A 132 -7.96 -7.34 -2.71
N ASN A 133 -6.98 -7.16 -3.60
CA ASN A 133 -5.60 -7.61 -3.39
C ASN A 133 -4.93 -6.85 -2.24
N VAL A 134 -5.08 -5.52 -2.18
CA VAL A 134 -4.58 -4.69 -1.08
C VAL A 134 -5.22 -5.12 0.24
N SER A 135 -6.53 -5.37 0.27
CA SER A 135 -7.21 -5.86 1.48
C SER A 135 -6.68 -7.22 1.94
N ALA A 136 -6.42 -8.15 1.02
CA ALA A 136 -5.82 -9.43 1.34
C ALA A 136 -4.40 -9.29 1.91
N LEU A 137 -3.59 -8.40 1.32
CA LEU A 137 -2.24 -8.09 1.80
C LEU A 137 -2.26 -7.42 3.18
N GLN A 138 -3.22 -6.53 3.44
CA GLN A 138 -3.41 -5.91 4.75
C GLN A 138 -3.76 -6.95 5.81
N LYS A 139 -4.65 -7.91 5.51
CA LYS A 139 -4.97 -9.02 6.42
C LYS A 139 -3.73 -9.86 6.73
N ARG A 140 -2.96 -10.21 5.70
CA ARG A 140 -1.68 -10.93 5.87
C ARG A 140 -0.68 -10.13 6.70
N ALA A 141 -0.61 -8.82 6.51
CA ALA A 141 0.26 -7.93 7.30
C ALA A 141 -0.13 -7.95 8.78
N LEU A 142 -1.43 -7.95 9.11
CA LEU A 142 -1.92 -8.08 10.48
C LEU A 142 -1.57 -9.44 11.11
N GLU A 143 -1.65 -10.52 10.33
CA GLU A 143 -1.24 -11.85 10.79
C GLU A 143 0.26 -11.92 11.11
N VAL A 144 1.10 -11.32 10.26
CA VAL A 144 2.54 -11.20 10.52
C VAL A 144 2.81 -10.30 11.72
N GLU A 145 2.13 -9.16 11.85
CA GLU A 145 2.22 -8.27 13.02
C GLU A 145 1.87 -9.01 14.32
N ALA A 146 0.80 -9.82 14.30
CA ALA A 146 0.42 -10.64 15.44
C ALA A 146 1.47 -11.71 15.76
N MET A 147 2.07 -12.33 14.74
CA MET A 147 3.17 -13.29 14.91
C MET A 147 4.39 -12.63 15.58
N LEU A 148 4.84 -11.49 15.06
CA LEU A 148 5.96 -10.71 15.60
C LEU A 148 5.70 -10.27 17.04
N THR A 149 4.49 -9.78 17.32
CA THR A 149 4.10 -9.33 18.67
C THR A 149 4.10 -10.49 19.67
N ARG A 150 3.62 -11.68 19.27
CA ARG A 150 3.66 -12.89 20.11
C ARG A 150 5.10 -13.33 20.36
N ALA A 151 5.96 -13.31 19.34
CA ALA A 151 7.38 -13.67 19.48
C ALA A 151 8.10 -12.73 20.46
N ALA A 152 7.94 -11.42 20.27
CA ALA A 152 8.49 -10.40 21.17
C ALA A 152 7.98 -10.55 22.61
N GLY A 153 6.68 -10.76 22.79
CA GLY A 153 6.06 -10.95 24.11
C GLY A 153 6.44 -12.29 24.78
N ALA A 154 6.74 -13.33 24.02
CA ALA A 154 7.22 -14.61 24.57
C ALA A 154 8.66 -14.47 25.10
N LYS A 155 9.53 -13.78 24.35
CA LYS A 155 10.92 -13.53 24.77
C LYS A 155 11.00 -12.61 25.99
N ALA A 156 10.15 -11.59 26.05
CA ALA A 156 10.04 -10.72 27.21
C ALA A 156 9.66 -11.49 28.48
N ARG A 157 8.72 -12.44 28.38
CA ARG A 157 8.34 -13.31 29.50
C ARG A 157 9.46 -14.26 29.93
N GLN A 158 10.18 -14.88 28.99
CA GLN A 158 11.34 -15.72 29.32
C GLN A 158 12.40 -14.95 30.12
N ARG A 159 12.71 -13.70 29.73
CA ARG A 159 13.65 -12.85 30.51
C ARG A 159 13.18 -12.59 31.94
N SER A 160 11.88 -12.46 32.17
CA SER A 160 11.32 -12.31 33.52
C SER A 160 11.45 -13.58 34.37
N PHE A 161 11.37 -14.76 33.74
CA PHE A 161 11.61 -16.04 34.41
C PHE A 161 13.10 -16.30 34.70
N ASP A 162 14.01 -15.91 33.79
CA ASP A 162 15.46 -15.98 34.05
C ASP A 162 15.88 -15.10 35.24
N PHE A 163 15.29 -13.91 35.38
CA PHE A 163 15.57 -13.03 36.52
C PHE A 163 15.05 -13.59 37.86
N THR A 164 14.00 -14.43 37.84
CA THR A 164 13.48 -15.06 39.06
C THR A 164 14.23 -16.34 39.44
N LEU A 165 14.84 -17.03 38.46
CA LEU A 165 15.70 -18.20 38.70
C LEU A 165 17.15 -17.82 39.05
N SER A 166 17.61 -16.61 38.73
CA SER A 166 18.95 -16.13 39.09
C SER A 166 19.04 -15.49 40.48
N VAL A 167 17.94 -15.42 41.23
CA VAL A 167 17.98 -15.05 42.65
C VAL A 167 18.41 -16.30 43.40
N GLU A 168 19.73 -16.44 43.57
CA GLU A 168 20.34 -17.40 44.47
C GLU A 168 19.57 -17.39 45.81
N ASP A 169 19.14 -18.57 46.25
CA ASP A 169 18.28 -18.71 47.44
C ASP A 169 18.94 -17.95 48.62
N PRO A 170 18.25 -16.98 49.23
CA PRO A 170 18.80 -16.19 50.33
C PRO A 170 19.31 -17.04 51.50
N LEU A 171 18.81 -18.28 51.65
CA LEU A 171 19.31 -19.25 52.62
C LEU A 171 20.63 -19.87 52.17
N LEU A 172 20.76 -20.29 50.92
CA LEU A 172 22.01 -20.84 50.36
C LEU A 172 23.17 -19.84 50.49
N LYS A 173 22.89 -18.56 50.23
CA LYS A 173 23.88 -17.49 50.38
C LYS A 173 24.32 -17.31 51.84
N LYS A 174 23.38 -17.42 52.80
CA LYS A 174 23.69 -17.38 54.23
C LYS A 174 24.48 -18.59 54.72
N PHE A 175 24.25 -19.78 54.17
CA PHE A 175 25.02 -20.98 54.50
C PHE A 175 26.46 -20.89 53.99
N GLN A 176 26.66 -20.40 52.77
CA GLN A 176 27.98 -20.14 52.21
C GLN A 176 28.75 -19.05 52.99
N ASP A 177 28.07 -17.94 53.34
CA ASP A 177 28.68 -16.87 54.14
C ASP A 177 29.01 -17.31 55.58
N ALA A 178 28.32 -18.33 56.10
CA ALA A 178 28.58 -18.93 57.42
C ALA A 178 29.69 -19.98 57.41
N GLY A 179 30.27 -20.32 56.24
CA GLY A 179 31.36 -21.28 56.11
C GLY A 179 30.97 -22.72 56.46
N ILE A 180 29.70 -23.07 56.28
CA ILE A 180 29.20 -24.43 56.46
C ILE A 180 28.98 -25.02 55.07
N ASP A 181 29.87 -25.92 54.67
CA ASP A 181 29.66 -26.81 53.52
C ASP A 181 28.57 -27.86 53.81
#